data_AF-A0A380HN43-F1
#
_entry.id   AF-A0A380HN43-F1
#
_cell.length_a   1.000
_cell.length_b   1.000
_cell.length_c   1.000
_cell.angle_alpha   90.00
_cell.angle_beta   90.00
_cell.angle_gamma   90.00
#
_symmetry.space_group_name_H-M   'P 1'
#
loop_
_entity.id
_entity.type
_entity.pdbx_description
1 polymer ?
#
loop_
_entity_poly.entity_id
_entity_poly.type
_entity_poly.pdbx_seq_one_letter_code
_entity_poly.pdbx_strand_id
1 'polypeptide(L)'
;MTKVLILGANGAVSKAAINSFLENTSYTLRLFLRDANRLPDYASDRIRVREGDATNFEDVNRAMEDVDIVLASLSGELDKEAQTIVDAMNVNNVKRLIFVTSIGIYNEVPGNFGLWVQDQISDYLVIYRKAADIIEQSDLDYTIFRPAWLTHTNEIDYEITKKDEPFKGTEVSRKSVAAIAVQIAKDPALYSRDNIGINKPNTDFDKPRWK
;
A
#
# COMPACT_ATOMS: atom_id res chain seq x y z
N MET A 1 14.74 14.89 9.35
CA MET A 1 13.73 15.02 8.28
C MET A 1 13.33 13.61 7.89
N THR A 2 12.05 13.28 7.96
CA THR A 2 11.56 11.90 7.76
C THR A 2 11.86 11.42 6.34
N LYS A 3 12.29 10.17 6.22
CA LYS A 3 12.66 9.48 4.98
C LYS A 3 11.69 8.34 4.75
N VAL A 4 10.91 8.46 3.68
CA VAL A 4 9.90 7.46 3.31
C VAL A 4 10.42 6.65 2.12
N LEU A 5 10.58 5.35 2.31
CA LEU A 5 10.83 4.41 1.22
C LEU A 5 9.52 3.97 0.60
N ILE A 6 9.40 4.11 -0.72
CA ILE A 6 8.23 3.67 -1.49
C ILE A 6 8.66 2.52 -2.39
N LEU A 7 8.29 1.30 -2.00
CA LEU A 7 8.51 0.08 -2.77
C LEU A 7 7.37 -0.07 -3.80
N GLY A 8 7.74 -0.24 -5.07
CA GLY A 8 6.78 -0.22 -6.18
C GLY A 8 6.45 1.20 -6.60
N ALA A 9 7.46 2.08 -6.69
CA ALA A 9 7.27 3.52 -6.92
C ALA A 9 6.51 3.90 -8.20
N ASN A 10 6.48 3.02 -9.21
CA ASN A 10 5.71 3.24 -10.44
C ASN A 10 4.22 2.84 -10.34
N GLY A 11 3.81 2.21 -9.24
CA GLY A 11 2.41 1.84 -8.97
C GLY A 11 1.51 3.06 -8.90
N ALA A 12 0.24 2.91 -9.28
CA ALA A 12 -0.66 4.05 -9.38
C ALA A 12 -1.04 4.66 -8.01
N VAL A 13 -1.10 3.85 -6.95
CA VAL A 13 -1.21 4.35 -5.56
C VAL A 13 0.10 5.03 -5.14
N SER A 14 1.24 4.42 -5.43
CA SER A 14 2.58 4.99 -5.16
C SER A 14 2.76 6.37 -5.79
N LYS A 15 2.38 6.55 -7.07
CA LYS A 15 2.44 7.86 -7.75
C LYS A 15 1.57 8.91 -7.06
N ALA A 16 0.35 8.55 -6.65
CA ALA A 16 -0.51 9.44 -5.89
C ALA A 16 0.09 9.80 -4.51
N ALA A 17 0.72 8.82 -3.84
CA ALA A 17 1.41 9.04 -2.57
C ALA A 17 2.65 9.93 -2.73
N ILE A 18 3.47 9.69 -3.75
CA ILE A 18 4.65 10.52 -4.08
C ILE A 18 4.24 11.98 -4.22
N ASN A 19 3.26 12.28 -5.07
CA ASN A 19 2.75 13.64 -5.25
C ASN A 19 2.23 14.23 -3.93
N SER A 20 1.42 13.47 -3.19
CA SER A 20 0.87 13.93 -1.91
C SER A 20 1.95 14.22 -0.86
N PHE A 21 3.00 13.39 -0.77
CA PHE A 21 4.15 13.65 0.10
C PHE A 21 4.91 14.91 -0.30
N LEU A 22 5.16 15.11 -1.60
CA LEU A 22 5.87 16.29 -2.09
C LEU A 22 5.06 17.56 -1.83
N GLU A 23 3.76 17.53 -2.03
CA GLU A 23 2.88 18.70 -1.84
C GLU A 23 2.65 19.03 -0.36
N ASN A 24 2.49 18.02 0.50
CA ASN A 24 1.92 18.20 1.84
C ASN A 24 2.91 17.95 2.99
N THR A 25 4.19 17.70 2.69
CA THR A 25 5.23 17.46 3.69
C THR A 25 6.59 18.02 3.26
N SER A 26 7.51 18.10 4.20
CA SER A 26 8.94 18.33 3.95
C SER A 26 9.75 17.03 3.87
N TYR A 27 9.11 15.86 3.76
CA TYR A 27 9.80 14.57 3.79
C TYR A 27 10.62 14.34 2.53
N THR A 28 11.64 13.48 2.65
CA THR A 28 12.40 12.98 1.49
C THR A 28 11.95 11.58 1.13
N LEU A 29 11.96 11.28 -0.17
CA LEU A 29 11.43 10.03 -0.70
C LEU A 29 12.59 9.20 -1.27
N ARG A 30 12.60 7.91 -0.91
CA ARG A 30 13.41 6.87 -1.57
C ARG A 30 12.46 6.07 -2.44
N LEU A 31 12.62 6.13 -3.75
CA LEU A 31 11.76 5.45 -4.71
C LEU A 31 12.44 4.18 -5.18
N PHE A 32 11.78 3.04 -4.99
CA PHE A 32 12.30 1.73 -5.36
C PHE A 32 11.38 1.05 -6.37
N LEU A 33 11.95 0.61 -7.49
CA LEU A 33 11.25 -0.04 -8.59
C LEU A 33 12.22 -0.77 -9.51
N ARG A 34 11.72 -1.64 -10.38
CA ARG A 34 12.56 -2.43 -11.30
C ARG A 34 13.20 -1.63 -12.44
N ASP A 35 12.56 -0.55 -12.89
CA ASP A 35 13.02 0.26 -14.02
C ASP A 35 12.62 1.72 -13.80
N ALA A 36 13.63 2.55 -13.49
CA ALA A 36 13.51 3.96 -13.16
C ALA A 36 13.02 4.81 -14.35
N ASN A 37 13.22 4.37 -15.59
CA ASN A 37 12.76 5.10 -16.78
C ASN A 37 11.24 5.19 -16.88
N ARG A 38 10.52 4.39 -16.09
CA ARG A 38 9.05 4.39 -16.01
C ARG A 38 8.50 5.50 -15.10
N LEU A 39 9.35 6.14 -14.30
CA LEU A 39 8.96 7.27 -13.48
C LEU A 39 8.94 8.56 -14.29
N PRO A 40 7.96 9.44 -14.06
CA PRO A 40 8.06 10.81 -14.54
C PRO A 40 9.20 11.53 -13.82
N ASP A 41 9.73 12.58 -14.44
CA ASP A 41 10.59 13.52 -13.72
C ASP A 41 9.72 14.35 -12.76
N TYR A 42 9.91 14.13 -11.47
CA TYR A 42 9.21 14.86 -10.40
C TYR A 42 9.85 16.22 -10.10
N ALA A 43 10.97 16.58 -10.75
CA ALA A 43 11.68 17.85 -10.60
C ALA A 43 11.91 18.26 -9.13
N SER A 44 12.26 17.30 -8.26
CA SER A 44 12.46 17.53 -6.83
C SER A 44 13.79 16.96 -6.33
N ASP A 45 14.53 17.79 -5.60
CA ASP A 45 15.78 17.43 -4.92
C ASP A 45 15.58 16.47 -3.72
N ARG A 46 14.32 16.33 -3.25
CA ARG A 46 13.93 15.45 -2.14
C ARG A 46 13.79 13.98 -2.54
N ILE A 47 13.95 13.65 -3.81
CA ILE A 47 13.81 12.29 -4.33
C ILE A 47 15.17 11.65 -4.58
N ARG A 48 15.29 10.39 -4.20
CA ARG A 48 16.36 9.48 -4.64
C ARG A 48 15.71 8.22 -5.17
N VAL A 49 16.18 7.76 -6.34
CA VAL A 49 15.66 6.56 -7.00
C VAL A 49 16.71 5.45 -6.89
N ARG A 50 16.26 4.23 -6.62
CA ARG A 50 17.11 3.03 -6.64
C ARG A 50 16.36 1.93 -7.40
N GLU A 51 17.05 1.31 -8.34
CA GLU A 51 16.51 0.16 -9.05
C GLU A 51 16.76 -1.14 -8.28
N GLY A 52 15.81 -2.06 -8.34
CA GLY A 52 15.93 -3.38 -7.74
C GLY A 52 14.64 -4.19 -7.81
N ASP A 53 14.72 -5.45 -7.37
CA ASP A 53 13.57 -6.35 -7.28
C ASP A 53 13.11 -6.55 -5.84
N ALA A 54 11.80 -6.41 -5.57
CA ALA A 54 11.24 -6.53 -4.23
C ALA A 54 11.24 -7.98 -3.69
N THR A 55 11.44 -8.96 -4.57
CA THR A 55 11.65 -10.37 -4.18
C THR A 55 13.11 -10.67 -3.84
N ASN A 56 14.03 -9.73 -4.05
CA ASN A 56 15.46 -9.89 -3.77
C ASN A 56 15.83 -9.18 -2.45
N PHE A 57 16.28 -9.95 -1.47
CA PHE A 57 16.67 -9.43 -0.17
C PHE A 57 17.77 -8.38 -0.22
N GLU A 58 18.83 -8.57 -0.99
CA GLU A 58 19.94 -7.60 -1.05
C GLU A 58 19.53 -6.28 -1.71
N ASP A 59 18.59 -6.31 -2.66
CA ASP A 59 18.05 -5.10 -3.27
C ASP A 59 17.22 -4.29 -2.27
N VAL A 60 16.31 -4.97 -1.56
CA VAL A 60 15.44 -4.35 -0.55
C VAL A 60 16.26 -3.89 0.65
N ASN A 61 17.19 -4.71 1.16
CA ASN A 61 18.06 -4.41 2.28
C ASN A 61 18.88 -3.14 2.03
N ARG A 62 19.49 -3.00 0.84
CA ARG A 62 20.14 -1.75 0.45
C ARG A 62 19.15 -0.60 0.48
N ALA A 63 17.98 -0.75 -0.12
CA ALA A 63 16.97 0.32 -0.17
C ALA A 63 16.47 0.81 1.21
N MET A 64 16.62 0.00 2.27
CA MET A 64 16.28 0.35 3.65
C MET A 64 17.30 1.26 4.34
N GLU A 65 18.47 1.52 3.73
CA GLU A 65 19.47 2.44 4.27
C GLU A 65 18.86 3.83 4.52
N ASP A 66 18.96 4.29 5.78
CA ASP A 66 18.53 5.64 6.17
C ASP A 66 17.03 5.88 5.89
N VAL A 67 16.17 4.93 6.28
CA VAL A 67 14.71 4.97 6.11
C VAL A 67 14.01 4.97 7.46
N ASP A 68 12.99 5.80 7.62
CA ASP A 68 12.17 5.86 8.83
C ASP A 68 10.85 5.09 8.67
N ILE A 69 10.26 5.15 7.47
CA ILE A 69 8.93 4.59 7.16
C ILE A 69 8.96 3.92 5.78
N VAL A 70 8.34 2.75 5.67
CA VAL A 70 8.19 2.03 4.41
C VAL A 70 6.72 2.05 3.97
N LEU A 71 6.47 2.49 2.74
CA LEU A 71 5.21 2.28 2.02
C LEU A 71 5.43 1.26 0.91
N ALA A 72 4.81 0.10 1.02
CA ALA A 72 4.85 -0.94 -0.01
C ALA A 72 3.50 -1.01 -0.73
N SER A 73 3.51 -0.66 -2.02
CA SER A 73 2.37 -0.83 -2.92
C SER A 73 2.86 -1.54 -4.17
N LEU A 74 2.98 -2.86 -4.03
CA LEU A 74 3.58 -3.76 -5.00
C LEU A 74 2.51 -4.59 -5.73
N SER A 75 2.95 -5.33 -6.73
CA SER A 75 2.13 -6.27 -7.49
C SER A 75 3.01 -7.41 -7.96
N GLY A 76 2.54 -8.65 -7.87
CA GLY A 76 3.31 -9.83 -8.26
C GLY A 76 3.28 -10.89 -7.16
N GLU A 77 4.44 -11.42 -6.82
CA GLU A 77 4.63 -12.44 -5.78
C GLU A 77 4.62 -11.81 -4.37
N LEU A 78 3.49 -11.20 -4.01
CA LEU A 78 3.37 -10.33 -2.84
C LEU A 78 3.74 -11.03 -1.52
N ASP A 79 3.58 -12.35 -1.42
CA ASP A 79 4.00 -13.13 -0.26
C ASP A 79 5.52 -13.21 -0.12
N LYS A 80 6.25 -13.40 -1.23
CA LYS A 80 7.72 -13.35 -1.24
C LYS A 80 8.22 -11.94 -0.96
N GLU A 81 7.59 -10.93 -1.57
CA GLU A 81 7.92 -9.53 -1.35
C GLU A 81 7.70 -9.14 0.12
N ALA A 82 6.58 -9.56 0.74
CA ALA A 82 6.32 -9.34 2.15
C ALA A 82 7.40 -9.95 3.06
N GLN A 83 7.81 -11.19 2.79
CA GLN A 83 8.89 -11.85 3.54
C GLN A 83 10.19 -11.04 3.44
N THR A 84 10.59 -10.70 2.22
CA THR A 84 11.81 -9.92 1.95
C THR A 84 11.79 -8.56 2.65
N ILE A 85 10.64 -7.87 2.64
CA ILE A 85 10.46 -6.58 3.29
C ILE A 85 10.59 -6.71 4.81
N VAL A 86 9.90 -7.69 5.42
CA VAL A 86 9.98 -7.92 6.87
C VAL A 86 11.41 -8.20 7.30
N ASP A 87 12.12 -9.08 6.58
CA ASP A 87 13.51 -9.44 6.89
C ASP A 87 14.44 -8.23 6.77
N ALA A 88 14.34 -7.46 5.68
CA ALA A 88 15.15 -6.27 5.46
C ALA A 88 14.87 -5.16 6.48
N MET A 89 13.61 -4.93 6.83
CA MET A 89 13.22 -3.96 7.85
C MET A 89 13.79 -4.35 9.22
N ASN A 90 13.76 -5.64 9.57
CA ASN A 90 14.34 -6.13 10.82
C ASN A 90 15.86 -5.96 10.90
N VAL A 91 16.58 -6.26 9.81
CA VAL A 91 18.04 -6.04 9.75
C VAL A 91 18.41 -4.57 9.93
N ASN A 92 17.60 -3.66 9.38
CA ASN A 92 17.85 -2.21 9.43
C ASN A 92 17.20 -1.50 10.63
N ASN A 93 16.54 -2.24 11.53
CA ASN A 93 15.76 -1.67 12.64
C ASN A 93 14.69 -0.65 12.21
N VAL A 94 14.15 -0.77 11.00
CA VAL A 94 13.01 0.03 10.54
C VAL A 94 11.74 -0.67 11.00
N LYS A 95 10.84 0.04 11.69
CA LYS A 95 9.65 -0.60 12.28
C LYS A 95 8.33 -0.21 11.62
N ARG A 96 8.19 1.00 11.07
CA ARG A 96 6.91 1.47 10.54
C ARG A 96 6.69 1.02 9.09
N LEU A 97 5.71 0.15 8.88
CA LEU A 97 5.33 -0.38 7.57
C LEU A 97 3.89 -0.01 7.22
N ILE A 98 3.66 0.54 6.04
CA ILE A 98 2.34 0.66 5.41
C ILE A 98 2.34 -0.28 4.21
N PHE A 99 1.47 -1.29 4.21
CA PHE A 99 1.48 -2.34 3.19
C PHE A 99 0.13 -2.46 2.50
N VAL A 100 0.10 -2.25 1.18
CA VAL A 100 -1.12 -2.33 0.38
C VAL A 100 -1.32 -3.76 -0.13
N THR A 101 -2.45 -4.36 0.25
CA THR A 101 -2.92 -5.65 -0.27
C THR A 101 -4.14 -5.43 -1.16
N SER A 102 -5.20 -6.22 -0.98
CA SER A 102 -6.44 -6.16 -1.74
C SER A 102 -7.62 -6.43 -0.82
N ILE A 103 -8.75 -5.81 -1.15
CA ILE A 103 -10.07 -6.26 -0.71
C ILE A 103 -10.29 -7.76 -1.01
N GLY A 104 -11.01 -8.46 -0.12
CA GLY A 104 -11.48 -9.83 -0.34
C GLY A 104 -10.58 -10.94 0.19
N ILE A 105 -9.38 -10.61 0.68
CA ILE A 105 -8.43 -11.61 1.21
C ILE A 105 -8.89 -12.29 2.51
N TYR A 106 -9.93 -11.75 3.16
CA TYR A 106 -10.58 -12.30 4.37
C TYR A 106 -12.03 -12.75 4.11
N ASN A 107 -12.50 -12.82 2.86
CA ASN A 107 -13.92 -13.07 2.51
C ASN A 107 -14.89 -12.06 3.17
N GLU A 108 -14.45 -10.82 3.29
CA GLU A 108 -15.12 -9.74 4.02
C GLU A 108 -16.06 -8.88 3.14
N VAL A 109 -16.25 -9.26 1.88
CA VAL A 109 -17.06 -8.53 0.91
C VAL A 109 -18.38 -9.28 0.72
N PRO A 110 -19.51 -8.74 1.17
CA PRO A 110 -20.80 -9.41 1.03
C PRO A 110 -21.40 -9.24 -0.37
N GLY A 111 -22.43 -10.05 -0.66
CA GLY A 111 -23.31 -9.87 -1.81
C GLY A 111 -22.68 -10.12 -3.18
N ASN A 112 -23.36 -9.63 -4.22
CA ASN A 112 -22.95 -9.81 -5.62
C ASN A 112 -21.57 -9.21 -5.91
N PHE A 113 -21.25 -8.10 -5.25
CA PHE A 113 -19.93 -7.48 -5.39
C PHE A 113 -18.82 -8.41 -4.86
N GLY A 114 -19.03 -9.11 -3.75
CA GLY A 114 -18.07 -10.08 -3.24
C GLY A 114 -17.81 -11.24 -4.22
N LEU A 115 -18.88 -11.78 -4.81
CA LEU A 115 -18.77 -12.81 -5.86
C LEU A 115 -18.02 -12.28 -7.08
N TRP A 116 -18.31 -11.04 -7.48
CA TRP A 116 -17.60 -10.38 -8.58
C TRP A 116 -16.13 -10.15 -8.26
N VAL A 117 -15.76 -9.72 -7.05
CA VAL A 117 -14.36 -9.58 -6.62
C VAL A 117 -13.63 -10.93 -6.71
N GLN A 118 -14.25 -12.01 -6.21
CA GLN A 118 -13.66 -13.34 -6.30
C GLN A 118 -13.41 -13.75 -7.76
N ASP A 119 -14.37 -13.54 -8.66
CA ASP A 119 -14.22 -13.84 -10.09
C ASP A 119 -13.07 -13.05 -10.76
N GLN A 120 -12.85 -11.79 -10.36
CA GLN A 120 -11.84 -10.95 -10.99
C GLN A 120 -10.41 -11.20 -10.51
N ILE A 121 -10.22 -11.61 -9.25
CA ILE A 121 -8.88 -11.66 -8.62
C ILE A 121 -8.58 -12.93 -7.80
N SER A 122 -9.36 -14.01 -7.95
CA SER A 122 -9.21 -15.27 -7.19
C SER A 122 -7.77 -15.75 -7.08
N ASP A 123 -7.05 -15.72 -8.20
CA ASP A 123 -5.69 -16.27 -8.31
C ASP A 123 -4.68 -15.49 -7.45
N TYR A 124 -4.97 -14.22 -7.17
CA TYR A 124 -4.13 -13.34 -6.36
C TYR A 124 -4.51 -13.38 -4.88
N LEU A 125 -5.79 -13.65 -4.54
CA LEU A 125 -6.28 -13.57 -3.16
C LEU A 125 -5.51 -14.46 -2.19
N VAL A 126 -5.12 -15.67 -2.61
CA VAL A 126 -4.33 -16.60 -1.77
C VAL A 126 -2.94 -16.03 -1.48
N ILE A 127 -2.27 -15.50 -2.50
CA ILE A 127 -0.93 -14.90 -2.38
C ILE A 127 -0.99 -13.65 -1.49
N TYR A 128 -1.99 -12.81 -1.71
CA TYR A 128 -2.15 -11.55 -0.97
C TYR A 128 -2.54 -11.82 0.47
N ARG A 129 -3.33 -12.87 0.71
CA ARG A 129 -3.65 -13.29 2.07
C ARG A 129 -2.41 -13.77 2.82
N LYS A 130 -1.58 -14.58 2.17
CA LYS A 130 -0.31 -15.05 2.76
C LYS A 130 0.64 -13.89 3.05
N ALA A 131 0.71 -12.89 2.17
CA ALA A 131 1.47 -11.66 2.42
C ALA A 131 0.99 -10.93 3.68
N ALA A 132 -0.33 -10.79 3.84
CA ALA A 132 -0.92 -10.20 5.04
C ALA A 132 -0.58 -11.02 6.31
N ASP A 133 -0.67 -12.36 6.23
CA ASP A 133 -0.33 -13.24 7.37
C ASP A 133 1.13 -13.10 7.80
N ILE A 134 2.08 -13.01 6.85
CA ILE A 134 3.52 -12.80 7.14
C ILE A 134 3.71 -11.49 7.92
N ILE A 135 3.06 -10.41 7.48
CA ILE A 135 3.19 -9.09 8.11
C ILE A 135 2.52 -9.09 9.49
N GLU A 136 1.33 -9.66 9.61
CA GLU A 136 0.59 -9.72 10.88
C GLU A 136 1.31 -10.56 11.94
N GLN A 137 2.11 -11.55 11.54
CA GLN A 137 2.94 -12.38 12.41
C GLN A 137 4.31 -11.75 12.74
N SER A 138 4.68 -10.66 12.07
CA SER A 138 5.93 -9.94 12.35
C SER A 138 5.85 -9.08 13.62
N ASP A 139 7.00 -8.61 14.09
CA ASP A 139 7.09 -7.65 15.20
C ASP A 139 7.02 -6.18 14.73
N LEU A 140 6.81 -5.93 13.43
CA LEU A 140 6.75 -4.58 12.87
C LEU A 140 5.56 -3.77 13.42
N ASP A 141 5.69 -2.46 13.33
CA ASP A 141 4.59 -1.52 13.49
C ASP A 141 3.91 -1.32 12.12
N TYR A 142 3.10 -2.30 11.73
CA TYR A 142 2.48 -2.33 10.43
C TYR A 142 1.13 -1.61 10.40
N THR A 143 0.71 -1.17 9.22
CA THR A 143 -0.68 -0.95 8.87
C THR A 143 -0.94 -1.60 7.52
N ILE A 144 -1.84 -2.56 7.47
CA ILE A 144 -2.23 -3.20 6.22
C ILE A 144 -3.43 -2.46 5.63
N PHE A 145 -3.32 -2.08 4.36
CA PHE A 145 -4.41 -1.47 3.59
C PHE A 145 -5.06 -2.51 2.70
N ARG A 146 -6.37 -2.69 2.86
CA ARG A 146 -7.23 -3.41 1.92
C ARG A 146 -8.10 -2.39 1.19
N PRO A 147 -7.62 -1.77 0.11
CA PRO A 147 -8.46 -0.86 -0.65
C PRO A 147 -9.56 -1.62 -1.38
N ALA A 148 -10.75 -1.05 -1.43
CA ALA A 148 -11.79 -1.42 -2.38
C ALA A 148 -11.32 -1.14 -3.83
N TRP A 149 -12.19 -1.35 -4.81
CA TRP A 149 -11.79 -1.29 -6.21
C TRP A 149 -11.23 0.08 -6.61
N LEU A 150 -9.97 0.13 -7.05
CA LEU A 150 -9.21 1.37 -7.20
C LEU A 150 -9.63 2.18 -8.43
N THR A 151 -10.05 3.42 -8.23
CA THR A 151 -10.42 4.37 -9.30
C THR A 151 -9.34 5.42 -9.56
N HIS A 152 -9.49 6.16 -10.66
CA HIS A 152 -8.67 7.33 -11.01
C HIS A 152 -9.36 8.67 -10.70
N THR A 153 -10.49 8.64 -9.98
CA THR A 153 -11.23 9.86 -9.63
C THR A 153 -10.33 10.78 -8.81
N ASN A 154 -10.27 12.06 -9.19
CA ASN A 154 -9.47 13.07 -8.49
C ASN A 154 -10.20 13.60 -7.26
N GLU A 155 -10.36 12.74 -6.25
CA GLU A 155 -11.03 13.05 -4.99
C GLU A 155 -10.30 12.42 -3.80
N ILE A 156 -10.50 12.98 -2.61
CA ILE A 156 -10.16 12.34 -1.34
C ILE A 156 -11.48 12.15 -0.62
N ASP A 157 -12.03 10.95 -0.72
CA ASP A 157 -13.32 10.57 -0.13
C ASP A 157 -13.28 9.08 0.20
N TYR A 158 -13.18 8.78 1.50
CA TYR A 158 -13.04 7.44 2.02
C TYR A 158 -13.65 7.31 3.42
N GLU A 159 -14.02 6.08 3.75
CA GLU A 159 -14.24 5.59 5.11
C GLU A 159 -13.38 4.34 5.34
N ILE A 160 -13.23 3.99 6.63
CA ILE A 160 -12.44 2.86 7.08
C ILE A 160 -13.36 1.78 7.65
N THR A 161 -13.03 0.53 7.35
CA THR A 161 -13.58 -0.65 8.04
C THR A 161 -12.46 -1.41 8.73
N LYS A 162 -12.78 -2.06 9.85
CA LYS A 162 -11.83 -2.96 10.54
C LYS A 162 -11.69 -4.29 9.81
N LYS A 163 -10.76 -5.12 10.28
CA LYS A 163 -10.51 -6.47 9.75
C LYS A 163 -11.71 -7.40 9.86
N ASP A 164 -12.44 -7.29 10.96
CA ASP A 164 -13.61 -8.09 11.32
C ASP A 164 -14.95 -7.46 10.89
N GLU A 165 -14.90 -6.33 10.20
CA GLU A 165 -16.08 -5.65 9.66
C GLU A 165 -16.24 -5.93 8.16
N PRO A 166 -17.47 -6.08 7.67
CA PRO A 166 -17.72 -6.18 6.24
C PRO A 166 -17.37 -4.85 5.54
N PHE A 167 -16.92 -4.92 4.29
CA PHE A 167 -16.79 -3.71 3.47
C PHE A 167 -18.14 -3.03 3.24
N LYS A 168 -18.12 -1.70 3.18
CA LYS A 168 -19.30 -0.85 3.01
C LYS A 168 -19.41 -0.20 1.63
N GLY A 169 -18.41 -0.38 0.76
CA GLY A 169 -18.38 0.24 -0.55
C GLY A 169 -17.54 -0.53 -1.55
N THR A 170 -17.84 -0.34 -2.83
CA THR A 170 -17.25 -1.12 -3.93
C THR A 170 -15.96 -0.53 -4.47
N GLU A 171 -15.74 0.77 -4.29
CA GLU A 171 -14.67 1.49 -4.98
C GLU A 171 -14.01 2.54 -4.07
N VAL A 172 -12.79 2.95 -4.41
CA VAL A 172 -12.09 4.07 -3.76
C VAL A 172 -11.05 4.69 -4.68
N SER A 173 -10.84 6.00 -4.60
CA SER A 173 -9.80 6.65 -5.39
C SER A 173 -8.40 6.31 -4.86
N ARG A 174 -7.45 6.12 -5.78
CA ARG A 174 -6.02 5.97 -5.42
C ARG A 174 -5.49 7.16 -4.62
N LYS A 175 -6.04 8.36 -4.86
CA LYS A 175 -5.72 9.58 -4.13
C LYS A 175 -6.18 9.52 -2.67
N SER A 176 -7.32 8.89 -2.38
CA SER A 176 -7.77 8.64 -1.00
C SER A 176 -6.85 7.69 -0.26
N VAL A 177 -6.47 6.56 -0.88
CA VAL A 177 -5.54 5.59 -0.29
C VAL A 177 -4.18 6.25 0.00
N ALA A 178 -3.67 7.04 -0.94
CA ALA A 178 -2.45 7.83 -0.77
C ALA A 178 -2.55 8.87 0.35
N ALA A 179 -3.70 9.54 0.51
CA ALA A 179 -3.90 10.51 1.58
C ALA A 179 -3.78 9.87 2.97
N ILE A 180 -4.32 8.66 3.15
CA ILE A 180 -4.20 7.91 4.42
C ILE A 180 -2.73 7.55 4.69
N ALA A 181 -1.99 7.09 3.68
CA ALA A 181 -0.57 6.80 3.84
C ALA A 181 0.24 8.02 4.31
N VAL A 182 -0.06 9.21 3.78
CA VAL A 182 0.57 10.47 4.22
C VAL A 182 0.14 10.85 5.63
N GLN A 183 -1.13 10.63 6.01
CA GLN A 183 -1.59 10.87 7.39
C GLN A 183 -0.87 9.97 8.39
N ILE A 184 -0.75 8.67 8.09
CA ILE A 184 0.00 7.72 8.92
C ILE A 184 1.49 8.13 8.99
N ALA A 185 2.08 8.58 7.90
CA ALA A 185 3.47 9.01 7.93
C ALA A 185 3.69 10.28 8.79
N LYS A 186 2.68 11.15 8.90
CA LYS A 186 2.68 12.34 9.78
C LYS A 186 2.43 11.99 11.25
N ASP A 187 1.58 11.00 11.50
CA ASP A 187 1.28 10.47 12.83
C ASP A 187 1.44 8.93 12.83
N PRO A 188 2.68 8.44 13.04
CA PRO A 188 2.96 7.00 12.93
C PRO A 188 2.15 6.12 13.89
N ALA A 189 1.63 6.65 15.00
CA ALA A 189 0.80 5.88 15.93
C ALA A 189 -0.59 5.56 15.36
N LEU A 190 -1.05 6.32 14.35
CA LEU A 190 -2.33 6.11 13.71
C LEU A 190 -2.36 4.74 13.01
N TYR A 191 -3.36 3.91 13.34
CA TYR A 191 -3.55 2.55 12.82
C TYR A 191 -2.35 1.62 13.06
N SER A 192 -1.59 1.84 14.16
CA SER A 192 -0.49 0.96 14.55
C SER A 192 -0.99 -0.48 14.76
N ARG A 193 -0.36 -1.43 14.06
CA ARG A 193 -0.72 -2.86 14.02
C ARG A 193 -2.18 -3.15 13.65
N ASP A 194 -2.77 -2.27 12.83
CA ASP A 194 -4.12 -2.46 12.30
C ASP A 194 -4.13 -2.97 10.86
N ASN A 195 -5.27 -3.58 10.49
CA ASN A 195 -5.57 -4.04 9.14
C ASN A 195 -6.91 -3.45 8.69
N ILE A 196 -6.82 -2.41 7.86
CA ILE A 196 -7.94 -1.52 7.56
C ILE A 196 -8.44 -1.71 6.13
N GLY A 197 -9.76 -1.86 6.00
CA GLY A 197 -10.45 -1.71 4.73
C GLY A 197 -10.63 -0.24 4.39
N ILE A 198 -10.51 0.12 3.11
CA ILE A 198 -10.63 1.51 2.65
C ILE A 198 -11.60 1.53 1.48
N ASN A 199 -12.77 2.17 1.64
CA ASN A 199 -13.77 2.32 0.59
C ASN A 199 -14.33 3.74 0.53
N LYS A 200 -14.89 4.13 -0.60
CA LYS A 200 -15.66 5.37 -0.74
C LYS A 200 -17.04 5.18 -0.07
N PRO A 201 -17.52 6.12 0.75
CA PRO A 201 -18.87 6.07 1.31
C PRO A 201 -19.95 6.07 0.22
N ASN A 202 -21.12 5.47 0.53
CA ASN A 202 -22.28 5.44 -0.36
C ASN A 202 -21.99 4.82 -1.75
N THR A 203 -21.20 3.74 -1.77
CA THR A 203 -20.88 2.97 -2.98
C THR A 203 -21.19 1.48 -2.86
N ASP A 204 -22.24 1.11 -2.15
CA ASP A 204 -22.70 -0.27 -1.90
C ASP A 204 -23.46 -0.90 -3.10
N PHE A 205 -22.94 -0.71 -4.31
CA PHE A 205 -23.53 -1.26 -5.54
C PHE A 205 -23.16 -2.74 -5.75
N ASP A 206 -23.82 -3.41 -6.70
CA ASP A 206 -23.47 -4.80 -7.09
C ASP A 206 -22.10 -4.91 -7.77
N LYS A 207 -21.55 -3.80 -8.29
CA LYS A 207 -20.24 -3.70 -8.95
C LYS A 207 -19.74 -2.24 -8.93
N PRO A 208 -18.43 -1.98 -9.13
CA PRO A 208 -17.89 -0.62 -9.22
C PRO A 208 -18.58 0.18 -10.33
N ARG A 209 -18.70 1.50 -10.17
CA ARG A 209 -19.47 2.36 -11.09
C ARG A 209 -18.88 2.48 -12.49
N TRP A 210 -17.63 2.10 -12.67
CA TRP A 210 -16.90 2.24 -13.92
C TRP A 210 -16.78 0.90 -14.65
N LYS A 211 -17.41 0.84 -15.83
CA LYS A 211 -16.99 0.01 -16.96
C LYS A 211 -17.08 0.83 -18.22
#